data_AF-A0A7C5TVF9-F1
#
_entry.id   AF-A0A7C5TVF9-F1
#
_cell.length_a   1.000
_cell.length_b   1.000
_cell.length_c   1.000
_cell.angle_alpha   90.00
_cell.angle_beta   90.00
_cell.angle_gamma   90.00
#
_symmetry.space_group_name_H-M   'P 1'
#
loop_
_entity.id
_entity.type
_entity.pdbx_description
1 polymer ?
#
loop_
_entity_poly.entity_id
_entity_poly.type
_entity_poly.pdbx_seq_one_letter_code
_entity_poly.pdbx_strand_id
1 'polypeptide(L)' 'MRYAEEIIFRYRRNVFLLVSSFNYDAIRFYRSLGYEFVGEIKDAIVEGFSEYIFRKKRSF' A
#
# COMPACT_ATOMS: atom_id res chain seq x y z
N MET A 1 1.08 -0.29 11.61
CA MET A 1 -0.08 -0.21 10.67
C MET A 1 -1.42 -0.02 11.36
N ARG A 2 -1.88 -0.93 12.22
CA ARG A 2 -3.21 -0.84 12.87
C ARG A 2 -3.58 0.55 13.42
N TYR A 3 -2.71 1.18 14.21
CA TYR A 3 -2.97 2.51 14.78
C TYR A 3 -3.20 3.60 13.70
N ALA A 4 -2.37 3.63 12.66
CA ALA A 4 -2.53 4.58 11.55
C ALA A 4 -3.82 4.31 10.76
N GLU A 5 -4.12 3.04 10.49
CA GLU A 5 -5.37 2.63 9.84
C GLU A 5 -6.60 3.08 10.63
N GLU A 6 -6.61 2.85 11.95
CA GLU A 6 -7.71 3.28 12.84
C GLU A 6 -7.96 4.78 12.75
N ILE A 7 -6.90 5.60 12.67
CA ILE A 7 -7.03 7.06 12.53
C ILE A 7 -7.57 7.42 11.15
N ILE A 8 -7.00 6.86 10.07
CA ILE A 8 -7.42 7.18 8.70
C ILE A 8 -8.88 6.78 8.48
N PHE A 9 -9.26 5.59 8.94
CA PHE A 9 -10.62 5.06 8.76
C PHE A 9 -11.69 5.76 9.62
N ARG A 10 -11.32 6.67 10.54
CA ARG A 10 -12.29 7.59 11.17
C ARG A 10 -12.84 8.61 10.18
N TYR A 11 -12.06 8.98 9.16
CA TYR A 11 -12.39 10.12 8.28
C TYR A 11 -12.39 9.77 6.79
N ARG A 12 -11.81 8.64 6.39
CA ARG A 12 -11.66 8.23 4.99
C ARG A 12 -11.99 6.75 4.84
N ARG A 13 -12.39 6.34 3.64
CA ARG A 13 -12.74 4.92 3.34
C ARG A 13 -11.56 4.11 2.79
N ASN A 14 -10.45 4.77 2.50
CA ASN A 14 -9.31 4.17 1.80
C ASN A 14 -8.01 4.60 2.47
N VAL A 15 -7.06 3.67 2.49
CA VAL A 15 -5.64 3.93 2.76
C VAL A 15 -4.87 3.54 1.50
N PHE A 16 -4.02 4.44 1.01
CA PHE A 16 -3.08 4.16 -0.07
C PHE A 16 -1.66 4.24 0.48
N LEU A 17 -0.77 3.40 -0.03
CA LEU A 17 0.66 3.45 0.27
C LEU A 17 1.48 2.98 -0.93
N LEU A 18 2.74 3.40 -0.97
CA LEU A 18 3.72 2.96 -1.96
C LEU A 18 4.65 1.89 -1.36
N VAL A 19 5.03 0.91 -2.19
CA VAL A 19 6.00 -0.12 -1.85
C VAL A 19 6.91 -0.36 -3.03
N SER A 20 8.22 -0.26 -2.85
CA SER A 20 9.17 -0.61 -3.90
C SER A 20 9.01 -2.06 -4.35
N SER A 21 9.04 -2.29 -5.66
CA SER A 21 8.73 -3.58 -6.29
C SER A 21 9.69 -4.70 -5.87
N PHE A 22 10.91 -4.34 -5.46
CA PHE A 22 11.93 -5.26 -4.94
C PHE A 22 11.79 -5.58 -3.45
N ASN A 23 10.93 -4.87 -2.70
CA ASN A 23 10.73 -5.12 -1.28
C ASN A 23 9.66 -6.20 -1.05
N TYR A 24 10.02 -7.44 -1.37
CA TYR A 24 9.13 -8.60 -1.29
C TYR A 24 8.55 -8.81 0.12
N ASP A 25 9.30 -8.48 1.17
CA ASP A 25 8.85 -8.61 2.55
C ASP A 25 7.74 -7.62 2.89
N ALA A 26 7.91 -6.36 2.50
CA ALA A 26 6.86 -5.35 2.65
C ALA A 26 5.62 -5.70 1.82
N ILE A 27 5.80 -6.19 0.58
CA ILE A 27 4.69 -6.64 -0.27
C ILE A 27 3.89 -7.74 0.42
N ARG A 28 4.56 -8.79 0.95
CA ARG A 28 3.90 -9.88 1.68
C ARG A 28 3.20 -9.37 2.93
N PHE A 29 3.83 -8.47 3.67
CA PHE A 29 3.27 -7.85 4.87
C PHE A 29 1.99 -7.06 4.57
N TYR A 30 1.99 -6.18 3.57
CA TYR A 30 0.79 -5.39 3.26
C TYR A 30 -0.33 -6.24 2.67
N ARG A 31 -0.01 -7.25 1.86
CA ARG A 31 -1.00 -8.23 1.40
C ARG A 31 -1.65 -9.00 2.56
N SER A 32 -0.87 -9.45 3.55
CA SER A 32 -1.43 -10.15 4.71
C SER A 32 -2.31 -9.25 5.59
N LEU A 33 -2.08 -7.93 5.54
CA LEU A 33 -2.95 -6.93 6.17
C LEU A 33 -4.20 -6.58 5.35
N GLY A 34 -4.42 -7.21 4.18
CA GLY A 34 -5.59 -6.98 3.32
C GLY A 34 -5.47 -5.77 2.39
N TYR A 35 -4.24 -5.33 2.09
CA TYR A 35 -4.01 -4.36 1.01
C TYR A 35 -3.94 -5.07 -0.34
N GLU A 36 -4.50 -4.43 -1.36
CA GLU A 36 -4.55 -4.90 -2.74
C GLU A 36 -3.67 -4.01 -3.62
N PHE A 37 -2.99 -4.59 -4.60
CA PHE A 37 -2.29 -3.83 -5.64
C PHE A 37 -3.31 -3.15 -6.55
N VAL A 38 -3.13 -1.85 -6.83
CA VAL A 38 -4.04 -1.07 -7.68
C VAL A 38 -3.34 -0.29 -8.79
N GLY A 39 -2.01 -0.38 -8.89
CA GLY A 39 -1.23 0.30 -9.91
C GLY A 39 0.23 0.43 -9.50
N GLU A 40 1.03 1.03 -10.38
CA GLU A 40 2.47 1.23 -10.15
C GLU A 40 2.93 2.56 -10.74
N ILE A 41 4.04 3.07 -10.20
CA ILE A 41 4.78 4.19 -10.77
C ILE A 41 6.19 3.69 -11.06
N LYS A 42 6.56 3.63 -12.34
CA LYS A 42 7.87 3.14 -12.79
C LYS A 42 8.94 4.18 -12.55
N ASP A 43 10.14 3.73 -12.20
CA ASP A 43 11.36 4.55 -12.10
C ASP A 43 11.20 5.77 -11.18
N ALA A 44 10.33 5.65 -10.16
CA ALA A 44 9.95 6.76 -9.30
C ALA A 44 11.07 7.16 -8.31
N ILE A 45 11.87 6.17 -7.89
CA ILE A 45 12.95 6.34 -6.90
C ILE A 45 14.24 5.67 -7.39
N VAL A 46 14.16 4.43 -7.87
CA VAL A 46 15.30 3.66 -8.39
C VAL A 46 14.98 3.20 -9.81
N GLU A 47 15.88 3.47 -10.74
CA GLU A 47 15.77 3.06 -12.14
C GLU A 47 15.68 1.52 -12.24
N GLY A 48 14.79 1.04 -13.12
CA GLY A 48 14.50 -0.38 -13.31
C GLY A 48 13.52 -0.96 -12.28
N PHE A 49 13.10 -0.18 -11.27
CA PHE A 49 12.16 -0.62 -10.26
C PHE A 49 10.91 0.28 -10.21
N SER A 50 9.80 -0.29 -9.72
CA SER A 50 8.53 0.42 -9.62
C SER A 50 8.15 0.64 -8.17
N GLU A 51 7.42 1.71 -7.89
CA GLU A 51 6.68 1.88 -6.64
C GLU A 51 5.25 1.39 -6.84
N TYR A 52 4.93 0.26 -6.22
CA TYR A 52 3.58 -0.31 -6.24
C TYR A 52 2.64 0.49 -5.36
N ILE A 53 1.49 0.86 -5.92
CA ILE A 53 0.38 1.49 -5.21
C ILE A 53 -0.48 0.37 -4.61
N PHE A 54 -0.49 0.30 -3.29
CA PHE A 54 -1.36 -0.59 -2.52
C PHE A 54 -2.52 0.18 -1.93
N ARG A 55 -3.71 -0.44 -1.92
CA ARG A 55 -4.94 0.13 -1.36
C ARG A 55 -5.59 -0.84 -0.38
N LYS A 56 -6.04 -0.32 0.76
CA LYS A 56 -6.99 -1.00 1.64
C LYS A 56 -8.26 -0.18 1.78
N LYS A 57 -9.41 -0.83 1.64
CA LYS A 57 -10.74 -0.23 1.78
C LYS A 57 -11.43 -0.75 3.05
N ARG A 58 -12.24 0.09 3.69
CA ARG A 58 -13.15 -0.35 4.76
C ARG A 58 -14.59 -0.06 4.34
N SER A 59 -15.39 -1.12 4.22
CA SER A 59 -16.84 -1.04 4.04
C SER A 59 -17.52 -0.72 5.38
N PHE A 60 -18.72 -0.12 5.34
CA PHE A 60 -19.57 0.06 6.52
C PHE A 60 -20.42 -1.19 6.75
#